data_AF-A0A1M7RD00-F1
#
_entry.id   AF-A0A1M7RD00-F1
#
_cell.length_a   1.000
_cell.length_b   1.000
_cell.length_c   1.000
_cell.angle_alpha   90.00
_cell.angle_beta   90.00
_cell.angle_gamma   90.00
#
_symmetry.space_group_name_H-M   'P 1'
#
loop_
_entity.id
_entity.type
_entity.pdbx_description
1 polymer ?
#
loop_
_entity_poly.entity_id
_entity_poly.type
_entity_poly.pdbx_seq_one_letter_code
_entity_poly.pdbx_strand_id
1 'polypeptide(L)'
;MNAAPDPEPTAPQRADDRRLSRVQRAKMPRAVDVLTEVAANNGVCTNLVPMRRTDTVTGLTSIIGVPCGSTLASKCPACSLRAKRLRMQQCREGWHLDDEPDLTPDEATDDQVDLVEWRAALEDARADADEAGDLSERDELDAAIADVSEQMLNAGIRGSLPHPADPAKPRRVRSTKRRQDAPNLPFRKVEDTTIGRTFLGNDGTVFRPSTFLTLTCDTYGRVKADGTPVNPNTYDYRRAARDAIHFPRLVDRFWQNLRRVVGYDVQYFAAVEPQKRLAPHLHAAVRGTFPRALLKQVIAATYHQVW
;
A
#
# COMPACT_ATOMS: atom_id res chain seq x y z
N MET A 1 10.76 37.45 58.31
CA MET A 1 9.65 37.81 57.41
C MET A 1 9.47 36.65 56.46
N ASN A 2 8.57 35.72 56.79
CA ASN A 2 8.25 34.58 55.93
C ASN A 2 7.15 35.01 54.97
N ALA A 3 7.48 35.10 53.69
CA ALA A 3 6.51 35.35 52.63
C ALA A 3 5.57 34.13 52.55
N ALA A 4 4.26 34.38 52.60
CA ALA A 4 3.25 33.36 52.38
C ALA A 4 3.38 32.82 50.94
N PRO A 5 3.22 31.50 50.71
CA PRO A 5 3.20 30.95 49.37
C PRO A 5 1.98 31.46 48.61
N ASP A 6 2.17 31.84 47.34
CA ASP A 6 1.10 32.22 46.43
C ASP A 6 0.06 31.09 46.33
N PRO A 7 -1.25 31.42 46.28
CA PRO A 7 -2.29 30.40 46.16
C PRO A 7 -2.15 29.66 44.83
N GLU A 8 -2.13 28.31 44.89
CA GLU A 8 -2.20 27.44 43.72
C GLU A 8 -3.37 27.86 42.81
N PRO A 9 -3.17 27.94 41.48
CA PRO A 9 -4.24 28.30 40.57
C PRO A 9 -5.34 27.22 40.65
N THR A 10 -6.49 27.62 41.19
CA THR A 10 -7.71 26.82 41.28
C THR A 10 -8.00 26.21 39.92
N ALA A 11 -7.90 24.88 39.81
CA ALA A 11 -8.29 24.17 38.60
C ALA A 11 -9.74 24.56 38.25
N PRO A 12 -10.04 25.00 37.01
CA PRO A 12 -11.38 25.43 36.65
C PRO A 12 -12.35 24.28 36.91
N GLN A 13 -13.33 24.52 37.79
CA GLN A 13 -14.39 23.58 38.09
C GLN A 13 -15.04 23.15 36.77
N ARG A 14 -15.05 21.85 36.49
CA ARG A 14 -15.69 21.28 35.28
C ARG A 14 -17.15 21.72 35.26
N ALA A 15 -17.47 22.73 34.47
CA ALA A 15 -18.85 23.16 34.26
C ALA A 15 -19.62 21.98 33.65
N ASP A 16 -20.60 21.46 34.40
CA ASP A 16 -21.49 20.38 33.97
C ASP A 16 -22.37 20.91 32.83
N ASP A 17 -21.94 20.65 31.59
CA ASP A 17 -22.57 21.09 30.35
C ASP A 17 -24.05 20.66 30.25
N ARG A 18 -24.44 19.63 30.99
CA ARG A 18 -25.81 19.13 31.11
C ARG A 18 -26.79 20.16 31.63
N ARG A 19 -26.33 21.17 32.37
CA ARG A 19 -27.16 22.27 32.91
C ARG A 19 -27.39 23.40 31.90
N LEU A 20 -26.71 23.38 30.75
CA LEU A 20 -26.82 24.41 29.72
C LEU A 20 -27.96 24.11 28.73
N SER A 21 -28.60 25.18 28.24
CA SER A 21 -29.61 25.07 27.18
C SER A 21 -29.01 24.46 25.91
N ARG A 22 -29.86 23.85 25.07
CA ARG A 22 -29.44 23.27 23.79
C ARG A 22 -28.71 24.29 22.90
N VAL A 23 -29.18 25.54 22.88
CA VAL A 23 -28.58 26.62 22.08
C VAL A 23 -27.21 26.98 22.62
N GLN A 24 -27.01 27.03 23.93
CA GLN A 24 -25.69 27.28 24.53
C GLN A 24 -24.70 26.15 24.23
N ARG A 25 -25.12 24.89 24.37
CA ARG A 25 -24.28 23.72 24.01
C ARG A 25 -23.93 23.67 22.53
N ALA A 26 -24.86 24.02 21.64
CA ALA A 26 -24.62 24.04 20.20
C ALA A 26 -23.61 25.11 19.77
N LYS A 27 -23.46 26.19 20.56
CA LYS A 27 -22.44 27.24 20.32
C LYS A 27 -21.05 26.87 20.84
N MET A 28 -20.96 25.89 21.75
CA MET A 28 -19.68 25.43 22.28
C MET A 28 -18.97 24.55 21.24
N PRO A 29 -17.65 24.70 21.07
CA PRO A 29 -16.90 23.84 20.16
C PRO A 29 -16.88 22.40 20.69
N ARG A 30 -16.99 21.42 19.79
CA ARG A 30 -16.86 20.02 20.21
C ARG A 30 -15.40 19.75 20.51
N ALA A 31 -15.13 19.05 21.62
CA ALA A 31 -13.77 18.65 21.98
C ALA A 31 -13.05 17.88 20.85
N VAL A 32 -13.79 17.08 20.08
CA VAL A 32 -13.25 16.34 18.92
C VAL A 32 -12.79 17.26 17.79
N ASP A 33 -13.54 18.35 17.52
CA ASP A 33 -13.19 19.30 16.47
C ASP A 33 -11.93 20.09 16.88
N VAL A 34 -11.87 20.52 18.16
CA VAL A 34 -10.69 21.18 18.73
C VAL A 34 -9.47 20.26 18.70
N LEU A 35 -9.62 18.99 19.08
CA LEU A 35 -8.54 18.01 19.01
C LEU A 35 -8.05 17.81 17.57
N THR A 36 -8.97 17.74 16.61
CA THR A 36 -8.66 17.60 15.19
C THR A 36 -7.87 18.80 14.67
N GLU A 37 -8.25 20.01 15.07
CA GLU A 37 -7.54 21.24 14.72
C GLU A 37 -6.14 21.30 15.35
N VAL A 38 -6.01 20.98 16.64
CA VAL A 38 -4.72 20.90 17.32
C VAL A 38 -3.81 19.86 16.66
N ALA A 39 -4.34 18.68 16.31
CA ALA A 39 -3.60 17.66 15.60
C ALA A 39 -3.12 18.15 14.22
N ALA A 40 -4.00 18.80 13.46
CA ALA A 40 -3.66 19.36 12.16
C ALA A 40 -2.55 20.43 12.26
N ASN A 41 -2.65 21.34 13.23
CA ASN A 41 -1.67 22.41 13.46
C ASN A 41 -0.28 21.88 13.85
N ASN A 42 -0.23 20.75 14.57
CA ASN A 42 1.02 20.10 14.95
C ASN A 42 1.52 19.07 13.91
N GLY A 43 0.83 18.93 12.77
CA GLY A 43 1.18 17.94 11.75
C GLY A 43 1.03 16.48 12.19
N VAL A 44 0.16 16.23 13.18
CA VAL A 44 -0.18 14.90 13.70
C VAL A 44 -1.40 14.35 12.93
N CYS A 45 -1.51 13.02 12.86
CA CYS A 45 -2.64 12.38 12.21
C CYS A 45 -3.96 12.71 12.93
N THR A 46 -4.92 13.25 12.17
CA THR A 46 -6.27 13.57 12.65
C THR A 46 -7.18 12.36 12.81
N ASN A 47 -6.82 11.23 12.19
CA ASN A 47 -7.61 10.01 12.16
C ASN A 47 -6.74 8.84 12.63
N LEU A 48 -6.62 8.67 13.95
CA LEU A 48 -5.85 7.55 14.50
C LEU A 48 -6.64 6.25 14.35
N VAL A 49 -5.96 5.21 13.88
CA VAL A 49 -6.49 3.86 13.83
C VAL A 49 -6.12 3.16 15.14
N PRO A 50 -7.09 2.72 15.95
CA PRO A 50 -6.80 2.01 17.19
C PRO A 50 -6.19 0.65 16.83
N MET A 51 -4.98 0.41 17.30
CA MET A 51 -4.30 -0.87 17.17
C MET A 51 -4.07 -1.46 18.54
N ARG A 52 -4.43 -2.73 18.70
CA ARG A 52 -4.15 -3.48 19.91
C ARG A 52 -2.68 -3.88 19.90
N ARG A 53 -1.93 -3.41 20.90
CA ARG A 53 -0.55 -3.80 21.15
C ARG A 53 -0.51 -4.60 22.44
N THR A 54 -0.08 -5.85 22.33
CA THR A 54 0.20 -6.71 23.48
C THR A 54 1.71 -6.71 23.69
N ASP A 55 2.13 -6.34 24.89
CA ASP A 55 3.51 -6.45 25.32
C ASP A 55 3.80 -7.93 25.63
N THR A 56 4.80 -8.50 24.97
CA THR A 56 5.12 -9.94 25.05
C THR A 56 5.78 -10.33 26.37
N VAL A 57 6.38 -9.38 27.10
CA VAL A 57 7.05 -9.63 28.38
C VAL A 57 6.05 -9.53 29.54
N THR A 58 5.16 -8.55 29.51
CA THR A 58 4.22 -8.29 30.62
C THR A 58 2.82 -8.86 30.39
N GLY A 59 2.50 -9.27 29.17
CA GLY A 59 1.14 -9.68 28.77
C GLY A 59 0.12 -8.54 28.73
N LEU A 60 0.51 -7.31 29.08
CA LEU A 60 -0.39 -6.17 29.12
C LEU A 60 -0.79 -5.76 27.71
N THR A 61 -2.10 -5.67 27.51
CA THR A 61 -2.68 -5.24 26.25
C THR A 61 -3.13 -3.79 26.34
N SER A 62 -2.60 -2.94 25.47
CA SER A 62 -2.97 -1.53 25.35
C SER A 62 -3.49 -1.22 23.95
N ILE A 63 -4.38 -0.22 23.86
CA ILE A 63 -4.83 0.31 22.57
C ILE A 63 -3.98 1.55 22.26
N ILE A 64 -3.17 1.47 21.21
CA ILE A 64 -2.38 2.59 20.72
C ILE A 64 -3.00 3.18 19.46
N GLY A 65 -2.87 4.50 19.28
CA GLY A 65 -3.29 5.18 18.06
C GLY A 65 -2.18 5.15 17.02
N VAL A 66 -2.41 4.51 15.87
CA VAL A 66 -1.47 4.49 14.74
C VAL A 66 -1.95 5.48 13.66
N PRO A 67 -1.05 6.19 12.95
CA PRO A 67 -1.46 7.08 11.86
C PRO A 67 -2.27 6.35 10.77
N CYS A 68 -3.31 6.98 10.22
CA CYS A 68 -4.15 6.35 9.19
C CYS A 68 -3.45 6.06 7.85
N GLY A 69 -2.27 6.65 7.58
CA GLY A 69 -1.55 6.45 6.32
C GLY A 69 -2.26 7.01 5.07
N SER A 70 -3.33 7.81 5.22
CA SER A 70 -4.06 8.36 4.08
C SER A 70 -3.17 9.23 3.19
N THR A 71 -3.20 8.96 1.88
CA THR A 71 -2.51 9.77 0.86
C THR A 71 -3.36 10.96 0.38
N LEU A 72 -4.64 11.03 0.76
CA LEU A 72 -5.54 12.13 0.42
C LEU A 72 -5.50 13.24 1.48
N ALA A 73 -5.14 14.45 1.06
CA ALA A 73 -5.07 15.61 1.95
C ALA A 73 -6.44 16.00 2.55
N SER A 74 -7.54 15.79 1.80
CA SER A 74 -8.90 16.01 2.30
C SER A 74 -9.30 15.09 3.45
N LYS A 75 -8.66 13.91 3.57
CA LYS A 75 -8.89 12.98 4.68
C LYS A 75 -7.94 13.23 5.84
N CYS A 76 -6.66 13.45 5.56
CA CYS A 76 -5.65 13.73 6.58
C CYS A 76 -4.47 14.50 5.97
N PRO A 77 -4.37 15.83 6.20
CA PRO A 77 -3.28 16.65 5.67
C PRO A 77 -1.90 16.15 6.11
N ALA A 78 -1.74 15.84 7.41
CA ALA A 78 -0.50 15.36 8.00
C ALA A 78 0.04 14.08 7.34
N CYS A 79 -0.78 13.04 7.24
CA CYS A 79 -0.37 11.77 6.63
C CYS A 79 -0.10 11.92 5.13
N SER A 80 -0.91 12.70 4.42
CA SER A 80 -0.72 12.93 2.98
C SER A 80 0.60 13.64 2.69
N LEU A 81 0.98 14.62 3.53
CA LEU A 81 2.23 15.34 3.42
C LEU A 81 3.43 14.43 3.73
N ARG A 82 3.32 13.59 4.77
CA ARG A 82 4.36 12.59 5.09
C ARG A 82 4.55 11.60 3.93
N ALA A 83 3.47 11.08 3.36
CA ALA A 83 3.54 10.19 2.20
C ALA A 83 4.15 10.88 0.97
N LYS A 84 3.77 12.13 0.70
CA LYS A 84 4.35 12.94 -0.39
C LYS A 84 5.86 13.13 -0.20
N ARG A 85 6.29 13.51 1.01
CA ARG A 85 7.72 13.68 1.35
C ARG A 85 8.51 12.39 1.15
N LEU A 86 7.98 11.25 1.63
CA LEU A 86 8.61 9.94 1.43
C LEU A 86 8.77 9.63 -0.06
N ARG A 87 7.73 9.86 -0.88
CA ARG A 87 7.80 9.62 -2.33
C ARG A 87 8.79 10.56 -3.03
N MET A 88 8.87 11.82 -2.60
CA MET A 88 9.87 12.76 -3.12
C MET A 88 11.29 12.32 -2.78
N GLN A 89 11.52 11.85 -1.55
CA GLN A 89 12.81 11.32 -1.12
C GLN A 89 13.19 10.06 -1.93
N GLN A 90 12.29 9.08 -2.02
CA GLN A 90 12.48 7.87 -2.83
C GLN A 90 12.78 8.19 -4.29
N CYS A 91 12.13 9.20 -4.87
CA CYS A 91 12.43 9.65 -6.23
C CYS A 91 13.83 10.27 -6.32
N ARG A 92 14.16 11.19 -5.41
CA ARG A 92 15.46 11.87 -5.41
C ARG A 92 16.63 10.90 -5.22
N GLU A 93 16.50 9.94 -4.30
CA GLU A 93 17.57 9.00 -3.95
C GLU A 93 17.63 7.81 -4.91
N GLY A 94 16.48 7.25 -5.28
CA GLY A 94 16.41 6.00 -6.03
C GLY A 94 16.36 6.13 -7.55
N TRP A 95 15.87 7.25 -8.09
CA TRP A 95 15.53 7.33 -9.52
C TRP A 95 16.74 7.23 -10.46
N HIS A 96 17.88 7.74 -10.00
CA HIS A 96 19.13 7.80 -10.76
C HIS A 96 20.16 6.76 -10.34
N LEU A 97 19.81 5.83 -9.44
CA LEU A 97 20.69 4.71 -9.12
C LEU A 97 21.04 3.94 -10.40
N ASP A 98 22.25 3.44 -10.48
CA ASP A 98 22.79 2.68 -11.60
C ASP A 98 22.94 1.19 -11.31
N ASP A 99 22.85 0.83 -10.03
CA ASP A 99 22.84 -0.53 -9.51
C ASP A 99 21.60 -0.78 -8.64
N GLU A 100 21.19 -2.04 -8.54
CA GLU A 100 20.11 -2.45 -7.63
C GLU A 100 20.65 -2.60 -6.21
N PRO A 101 19.84 -2.25 -5.18
CA PRO A 101 20.20 -2.60 -3.82
C PRO A 101 20.27 -4.12 -3.70
N ASP A 102 21.33 -4.63 -3.05
CA ASP A 102 21.42 -6.05 -2.75
C ASP A 102 20.36 -6.41 -1.70
N LEU A 103 19.40 -7.22 -2.12
CA LEU A 103 18.32 -7.75 -1.28
C LEU A 103 18.48 -9.25 -1.06
N THR A 104 19.64 -9.81 -1.40
CA THR A 104 19.96 -11.22 -1.17
C THR A 104 19.89 -11.48 0.34
N PRO A 105 19.04 -12.41 0.80
CA PRO A 105 19.03 -12.79 2.20
C PRO A 105 20.38 -13.39 2.60
N ASP A 106 20.82 -13.10 3.81
CA ASP A 106 21.97 -13.78 4.40
C ASP A 106 21.69 -15.29 4.49
N GLU A 107 22.76 -16.10 4.46
CA GLU A 107 22.65 -17.54 4.71
C GLU A 107 22.15 -17.78 6.15
N ALA A 108 21.34 -18.83 6.31
CA ALA A 108 20.84 -19.21 7.61
C ALA A 108 22.00 -19.68 8.50
N THR A 109 22.00 -19.29 9.77
CA THR A 109 22.97 -19.79 10.75
C THR A 109 22.61 -21.22 11.17
N ASP A 110 23.58 -21.98 11.70
CA ASP A 110 23.33 -23.34 12.20
C ASP A 110 22.18 -23.38 13.20
N ASP A 111 22.16 -22.45 14.17
CA ASP A 111 21.06 -22.32 15.15
C ASP A 111 19.68 -22.11 14.49
N GLN A 112 19.62 -21.37 13.37
CA GLN A 112 18.35 -21.13 12.66
C GLN A 112 17.89 -22.39 11.93
N VAL A 113 18.83 -23.16 11.38
CA VAL A 113 18.54 -24.46 10.75
C VAL A 113 18.04 -25.44 11.81
N ASP A 114 18.72 -25.55 12.95
CA ASP A 114 18.35 -26.42 14.07
C ASP A 114 16.94 -26.12 14.58
N LEU A 115 16.56 -24.84 14.69
CA LEU A 115 15.20 -24.44 15.08
C LEU A 115 14.13 -24.91 14.09
N VAL A 116 14.43 -24.88 12.79
CA VAL A 116 13.50 -25.34 11.74
C VAL A 116 13.40 -26.86 11.75
N GLU A 117 14.51 -27.57 11.90
CA GLU A 117 14.52 -29.04 12.01
C GLU A 117 13.77 -29.51 13.25
N TRP A 118 14.01 -28.86 14.39
CA TRP A 118 13.32 -29.15 15.64
C TRP A 118 11.81 -28.92 15.51
N ARG A 119 11.40 -27.81 14.87
CA ARG A 119 9.99 -27.56 14.58
C ARG A 119 9.38 -28.65 13.69
N ALA A 120 10.09 -29.12 12.67
CA ALA A 120 9.61 -30.18 11.80
C ALA A 120 9.40 -31.50 12.55
N ALA A 121 10.33 -31.88 13.44
CA ALA A 121 10.18 -33.06 14.28
C ALA A 121 8.94 -32.98 15.21
N LEU A 122 8.64 -31.79 15.75
CA LEU A 122 7.42 -31.58 16.53
C LEU A 122 6.15 -31.68 15.69
N GLU A 123 6.17 -31.21 14.44
CA GLU A 123 5.03 -31.35 13.51
C GLU A 123 4.76 -32.82 13.15
N ASP A 124 5.81 -33.62 12.95
CA ASP A 124 5.70 -35.07 12.71
C ASP A 124 5.12 -35.79 13.94
N ALA A 125 5.67 -35.54 15.14
CA ALA A 125 5.14 -36.11 16.37
C ALA A 125 3.67 -35.72 16.61
N ARG A 126 3.29 -34.49 16.24
CA ARG A 126 1.90 -34.02 16.36
C ARG A 126 0.98 -34.72 15.37
N ALA A 127 1.46 -35.07 14.17
CA ALA A 127 0.72 -35.88 13.22
C ALA A 127 0.52 -37.32 13.73
N ASP A 128 1.53 -37.91 14.38
CA ASP A 128 1.40 -39.23 15.00
C ASP A 128 0.37 -39.21 16.15
N ALA A 129 0.38 -38.16 16.99
CA ALA A 129 -0.61 -37.97 18.05
C ALA A 129 -2.03 -37.72 17.50
N ASP A 130 -2.17 -37.01 16.38
CA ASP A 130 -3.42 -36.87 15.62
C ASP A 130 -3.96 -38.25 15.17
N GLU A 131 -3.10 -39.12 14.65
CA GLU A 131 -3.48 -40.47 14.19
C GLU A 131 -3.84 -41.41 15.36
N ALA A 132 -3.09 -41.34 16.46
CA ALA A 132 -3.36 -42.09 17.68
C ALA A 132 -4.63 -41.60 18.42
N GLY A 133 -5.08 -40.38 18.13
CA GLY A 133 -6.21 -39.74 18.80
C GLY A 133 -5.89 -39.26 20.22
N ASP A 134 -4.61 -39.07 20.56
CA ASP A 134 -4.18 -38.57 21.87
C ASP A 134 -4.31 -37.05 21.94
N LEU A 135 -5.39 -36.56 22.54
CA LEU A 135 -5.66 -35.13 22.64
C LEU A 135 -4.69 -34.40 23.57
N SER A 136 -4.16 -35.08 24.60
CA SER A 136 -3.27 -34.43 25.57
C SER A 136 -1.90 -34.17 24.95
N GLU A 137 -1.35 -35.18 24.28
CA GLU A 137 -0.06 -35.07 23.61
C GLU A 137 -0.12 -34.05 22.46
N ARG A 138 -1.23 -34.01 21.71
CA ARG A 138 -1.47 -32.99 20.69
C ARG A 138 -1.43 -31.56 21.23
N ASP A 139 -2.12 -31.30 22.34
CA ASP A 139 -2.17 -29.95 22.94
C ASP A 139 -0.78 -29.51 23.45
N GLU A 140 0.01 -30.44 24.01
CA GLU A 140 1.40 -30.19 24.42
C GLU A 140 2.32 -29.90 23.23
N LEU A 141 2.19 -30.66 22.15
CA LEU A 141 2.96 -30.46 20.92
C LEU A 141 2.58 -29.16 20.21
N ASP A 142 1.30 -28.80 20.19
CA ASP A 142 0.83 -27.51 19.66
C ASP A 142 1.46 -26.34 20.45
N ALA A 143 1.55 -26.45 21.79
CA ALA A 143 2.24 -25.44 22.61
C ALA A 143 3.76 -25.38 22.31
N ALA A 144 4.42 -26.52 22.14
CA ALA A 144 5.83 -26.59 21.79
C ALA A 144 6.12 -26.01 20.40
N ILE A 145 5.28 -26.29 19.41
CA ILE A 145 5.39 -25.72 18.05
C ILE A 145 5.26 -24.20 18.10
N ALA A 146 4.34 -23.67 18.91
CA ALA A 146 4.17 -22.23 19.10
C ALA A 146 5.43 -21.58 19.73
N ASP A 147 6.00 -22.20 20.75
CA ASP A 147 7.23 -21.73 21.40
C ASP A 147 8.43 -21.73 20.44
N VAL A 148 8.65 -22.81 19.69
CA VAL A 148 9.75 -22.88 18.71
C VAL A 148 9.53 -21.86 17.59
N SER A 149 8.29 -21.64 17.16
CA SER A 149 7.98 -20.61 16.16
C SER A 149 8.31 -19.20 16.68
N GLU A 150 8.14 -18.94 17.98
CA GLU A 150 8.60 -17.70 18.62
C GLU A 150 10.13 -17.61 18.68
N GLN A 151 10.81 -18.71 19.02
CA GLN A 151 12.28 -18.77 18.99
C GLN A 151 12.83 -18.49 17.59
N MET A 152 12.22 -19.04 16.53
CA MET A 152 12.57 -18.75 15.14
C MET A 152 12.47 -17.25 14.81
N LEU A 153 11.39 -16.59 15.25
CA LEU A 153 11.21 -15.15 15.06
C LEU A 153 12.28 -14.36 15.81
N ASN A 154 12.60 -14.75 17.05
CA ASN A 154 13.63 -14.12 17.87
C ASN A 154 15.05 -14.33 17.30
N ALA A 155 15.30 -15.47 16.65
CA ALA A 155 16.53 -15.76 15.91
C ALA A 155 16.66 -14.98 14.59
N GLY A 156 15.65 -14.19 14.22
CA GLY A 156 15.66 -13.34 13.02
C GLY A 156 15.17 -14.03 11.75
N ILE A 157 14.57 -15.22 11.85
CA ILE A 157 13.97 -15.91 10.69
C ILE A 157 12.73 -15.11 10.27
N ARG A 158 12.77 -14.57 9.05
CA ARG A 158 11.66 -13.77 8.50
C ARG A 158 10.51 -14.67 8.03
N GLY A 159 9.30 -14.31 8.46
CA GLY A 159 8.06 -14.98 8.04
C GLY A 159 7.46 -15.79 9.18
N SER A 160 6.32 -16.42 8.91
CA SER A 160 5.66 -17.32 9.86
C SER A 160 5.23 -18.55 9.10
N LEU A 161 5.60 -19.71 9.64
CA LEU A 161 5.11 -20.99 9.17
C LEU A 161 3.70 -21.22 9.74
N PRO A 162 2.77 -21.76 8.94
CA PRO A 162 1.39 -22.01 9.39
C PRO A 162 1.40 -22.99 10.56
N HIS A 163 0.58 -22.74 11.58
CA HIS A 163 0.45 -23.67 12.68
C HIS A 163 -0.42 -24.87 12.24
N PRO A 164 -0.07 -26.12 12.57
CA PRO A 164 -0.87 -27.29 12.18
C PRO A 164 -2.32 -27.26 12.71
N ALA A 165 -2.54 -26.66 13.88
CA ALA A 165 -3.87 -26.41 14.43
C ALA A 165 -4.68 -25.34 13.68
N ASP A 166 -4.05 -24.53 12.82
CA ASP A 166 -4.75 -23.49 12.07
C ASP A 166 -5.69 -24.13 11.03
N PRO A 167 -6.90 -23.57 10.83
CA PRO A 167 -7.80 -24.06 9.79
C PRO A 167 -7.15 -23.92 8.41
N ALA A 168 -7.16 -25.02 7.65
CA ALA A 168 -6.67 -25.03 6.28
C ALA A 168 -7.35 -23.94 5.46
N LYS A 169 -6.57 -22.96 5.00
CA LYS A 169 -7.11 -21.87 4.18
C LYS A 169 -7.52 -22.43 2.82
N PRO A 170 -8.72 -22.09 2.30
CA PRO A 170 -9.17 -22.59 1.02
C PRO A 170 -8.15 -22.22 -0.06
N ARG A 171 -7.68 -23.23 -0.79
CA ARG A 171 -6.73 -23.03 -1.88
C ARG A 171 -7.33 -22.06 -2.89
N ARG A 172 -6.72 -20.90 -3.05
CA ARG A 172 -7.18 -19.89 -4.00
C ARG A 172 -6.83 -20.33 -5.42
N VAL A 173 -7.73 -21.07 -6.07
CA VAL A 173 -7.59 -21.44 -7.47
C VAL A 173 -7.87 -20.21 -8.33
N ARG A 174 -6.81 -19.65 -8.91
CA ARG A 174 -6.94 -18.65 -9.97
C ARG A 174 -7.07 -19.38 -11.30
N SER A 175 -8.06 -18.98 -12.10
CA SER A 175 -8.19 -19.47 -13.46
C SER A 175 -6.94 -19.13 -14.27
N THR A 176 -6.32 -20.14 -14.88
CA THR A 176 -5.20 -19.99 -15.84
C THR A 176 -5.69 -19.78 -17.27
N LYS A 177 -7.02 -19.75 -17.49
CA LYS A 177 -7.61 -19.65 -18.82
C LYS A 177 -7.25 -18.30 -19.44
N ARG A 178 -6.44 -18.36 -20.49
CA ARG A 178 -6.09 -17.19 -21.31
C ARG A 178 -7.34 -16.68 -22.02
N ARG A 179 -7.63 -15.41 -21.80
CA ARG A 179 -8.55 -14.62 -22.61
C ARG A 179 -7.99 -14.49 -24.04
N GLN A 180 -8.81 -14.80 -25.05
CA GLN A 180 -8.44 -14.80 -26.48
C GLN A 180 -8.81 -13.49 -27.20
N ASP A 181 -9.58 -12.65 -26.53
CA ASP A 181 -10.09 -11.34 -26.96
C ASP A 181 -9.04 -10.22 -26.91
N ALA A 182 -7.89 -10.45 -26.27
CA ALA A 182 -6.83 -9.45 -26.15
C ALA A 182 -5.80 -9.55 -27.30
N PRO A 183 -5.33 -8.42 -27.85
CA PRO A 183 -4.20 -8.36 -28.78
C PRO A 183 -3.00 -9.13 -28.22
N ASN A 184 -2.37 -9.95 -29.08
CA ASN A 184 -1.23 -10.75 -28.66
C ASN A 184 0.00 -9.85 -28.45
N LEU A 185 0.29 -9.54 -27.19
CA LEU A 185 1.47 -8.77 -26.81
C LEU A 185 2.72 -9.66 -26.88
N PRO A 186 3.87 -9.12 -27.32
CA PRO A 186 5.12 -9.85 -27.27
C PRO A 186 5.45 -10.22 -25.82
N PHE A 187 5.96 -11.43 -25.63
CA PHE A 187 6.40 -11.92 -24.31
C PHE A 187 7.92 -11.89 -24.27
N ARG A 188 8.46 -11.38 -23.16
CA ARG A 188 9.86 -11.53 -22.78
C ARG A 188 9.93 -12.27 -21.46
N LYS A 189 11.04 -12.96 -21.21
CA LYS A 189 11.36 -13.44 -19.87
C LYS A 189 11.46 -12.21 -18.97
N VAL A 190 10.76 -12.24 -17.83
CA VAL A 190 10.82 -11.17 -16.85
C VAL A 190 12.05 -11.41 -15.98
N GLU A 191 12.98 -10.46 -16.01
CA GLU A 191 14.14 -10.41 -15.14
C GLU A 191 13.79 -9.59 -13.89
N ASP A 192 14.35 -9.99 -12.75
CA ASP A 192 14.19 -9.28 -11.47
C ASP A 192 15.16 -8.10 -11.42
N THR A 193 14.89 -7.10 -12.28
CA THR A 193 15.65 -5.86 -12.36
C THR A 193 14.71 -4.69 -12.63
N THR A 194 15.05 -3.53 -12.13
CA THR A 194 14.33 -2.27 -12.34
C THR A 194 15.08 -1.30 -13.26
N ILE A 195 16.32 -1.64 -13.60
CA ILE A 195 17.19 -0.84 -14.47
C ILE A 195 16.89 -1.17 -15.92
N GLY A 196 16.40 -0.17 -16.66
CA GLY A 196 16.16 -0.30 -18.09
C GLY A 196 17.45 -0.24 -18.93
N ARG A 197 17.26 -0.30 -20.24
CA ARG A 197 18.35 -0.21 -21.22
C ARG A 197 19.20 1.05 -21.04
N THR A 198 20.52 0.88 -21.10
CA THR A 198 21.51 1.96 -21.17
C THR A 198 21.88 2.27 -22.62
N PHE A 199 22.32 3.50 -22.87
CA PHE A 199 22.81 3.95 -24.16
C PHE A 199 24.19 4.56 -23.99
N LEU A 200 25.14 4.18 -24.84
CA LEU A 200 26.47 4.78 -24.85
C LEU A 200 26.47 5.98 -25.80
N GLY A 201 26.88 7.14 -25.29
CA GLY A 201 27.18 8.30 -26.12
C GLY A 201 28.51 8.15 -26.84
N ASN A 202 28.75 9.01 -27.83
CA ASN A 202 30.01 9.06 -28.57
C ASN A 202 31.21 9.36 -27.66
N ASP A 203 30.97 10.05 -26.54
CA ASP A 203 32.00 10.44 -25.56
C ASP A 203 32.21 9.38 -24.46
N GLY A 204 31.61 8.19 -24.59
CA GLY A 204 31.69 7.10 -23.59
C GLY A 204 30.72 7.23 -22.41
N THR A 205 29.99 8.34 -22.30
CA THR A 205 28.99 8.55 -21.24
C THR A 205 27.83 7.57 -21.37
N VAL A 206 27.48 6.89 -20.26
CA VAL A 206 26.33 5.97 -20.17
C VAL A 206 25.07 6.75 -19.84
N PHE A 207 24.14 6.85 -20.80
CA PHE A 207 22.84 7.47 -20.63
C PHE A 207 21.78 6.44 -20.21
N ARG A 208 20.94 6.82 -19.24
CA ARG A 208 19.78 6.05 -18.77
C ARG A 208 18.50 6.89 -18.94
N PRO A 209 17.96 7.02 -20.17
CA PRO A 209 16.86 7.92 -20.43
C PRO A 209 15.58 7.38 -19.78
N SER A 210 14.74 8.31 -19.31
CA SER A 210 13.41 8.01 -18.80
C SER A 210 12.34 8.47 -19.79
N THR A 211 11.17 7.85 -19.73
CA THR A 211 10.02 8.22 -20.54
C THR A 211 9.01 8.96 -19.68
N PHE A 212 8.56 10.14 -20.11
CA PHE A 212 7.38 10.77 -19.55
C PHE A 212 6.15 10.38 -20.36
N LEU A 213 5.21 9.70 -19.71
CA LEU A 213 4.01 9.13 -20.33
C LEU A 213 2.77 9.82 -19.77
N THR A 214 1.88 10.26 -20.64
CA THR A 214 0.53 10.69 -20.27
C THR A 214 -0.48 9.75 -20.91
N LEU A 215 -1.32 9.12 -20.09
CA LEU A 215 -2.42 8.27 -20.53
C LEU A 215 -3.74 8.99 -20.25
N THR A 216 -4.55 9.11 -21.30
CA THR A 216 -5.88 9.71 -21.22
C THR A 216 -6.91 8.67 -21.64
N CYS A 217 -8.08 8.69 -20.99
CA CYS A 217 -9.23 7.96 -21.53
C CYS A 217 -9.65 8.57 -22.87
N ASP A 218 -10.45 7.82 -23.61
CA ASP A 218 -10.98 8.28 -24.90
C ASP A 218 -12.02 9.39 -24.71
N THR A 219 -12.42 10.04 -25.80
CA THR A 219 -13.45 11.06 -25.76
C THR A 219 -14.83 10.46 -25.44
N TYR A 220 -15.60 11.20 -24.65
CA TYR A 220 -17.01 10.89 -24.34
C TYR A 220 -17.97 11.79 -25.13
N GLY A 221 -17.46 12.69 -25.97
CA GLY A 221 -18.22 13.76 -26.62
C GLY A 221 -17.63 15.14 -26.34
N ARG A 222 -18.07 16.14 -27.11
CA ARG A 222 -17.59 17.53 -26.97
C ARG A 222 -18.13 18.18 -25.69
N VAL A 223 -17.27 18.90 -24.99
CA VAL A 223 -17.62 19.66 -23.79
C VAL A 223 -17.31 21.15 -23.98
N LYS A 224 -18.09 22.01 -23.32
CA LYS A 224 -17.88 23.46 -23.27
C LYS A 224 -16.71 23.80 -22.31
N ALA A 225 -16.42 25.10 -22.16
CA ALA A 225 -15.36 25.58 -21.26
C ALA A 225 -15.62 25.18 -19.80
N ASP A 226 -16.87 25.20 -19.37
CA ASP A 226 -17.35 24.82 -18.04
C ASP A 226 -17.42 23.28 -17.80
N GLY A 227 -17.08 22.47 -18.80
CA GLY A 227 -17.12 21.01 -18.73
C GLY A 227 -18.50 20.39 -18.96
N THR A 228 -19.54 21.19 -19.24
CA THR A 228 -20.86 20.66 -19.62
C THR A 228 -20.82 20.09 -21.04
N PRO A 229 -21.57 19.02 -21.34
CA PRO A 229 -21.67 18.50 -22.70
C PRO A 229 -22.25 19.54 -23.65
N VAL A 230 -21.65 19.68 -24.84
CA VAL A 230 -22.19 20.54 -25.90
C VAL A 230 -23.57 20.04 -26.33
N ASN A 231 -23.73 18.72 -26.47
CA ASN A 231 -25.01 18.07 -26.70
C ASN A 231 -25.19 16.94 -25.68
N PRO A 232 -26.03 17.14 -24.64
CA PRO A 232 -26.30 16.12 -23.63
C PRO A 232 -26.81 14.80 -24.20
N ASN A 233 -27.63 14.81 -25.25
CA ASN A 233 -28.25 13.58 -25.78
C ASN A 233 -27.27 12.65 -26.49
N THR A 234 -26.10 13.14 -26.91
CA THR A 234 -25.08 12.37 -27.64
C THR A 234 -23.82 12.12 -26.83
N TYR A 235 -23.74 12.68 -25.63
CA TYR A 235 -22.59 12.48 -24.74
C TYR A 235 -22.65 11.09 -24.11
N ASP A 236 -21.54 10.35 -24.15
CA ASP A 236 -21.46 9.00 -23.61
C ASP A 236 -21.21 9.02 -22.09
N TYR A 237 -22.29 9.25 -21.35
CA TYR A 237 -22.26 9.21 -19.88
C TYR A 237 -21.90 7.83 -19.34
N ARG A 238 -22.30 6.77 -20.05
CA ARG A 238 -22.06 5.39 -19.59
C ARG A 238 -20.58 5.10 -19.62
N ARG A 239 -19.90 5.38 -20.74
CA ARG A 239 -18.45 5.22 -20.87
C ARG A 239 -17.69 6.12 -19.88
N ALA A 240 -18.10 7.37 -19.73
CA ALA A 240 -17.47 8.28 -18.77
C ALA A 240 -17.54 7.77 -17.32
N ALA A 241 -18.70 7.25 -16.89
CA ALA A 241 -18.86 6.69 -15.54
C ALA A 241 -18.06 5.39 -15.37
N ARG A 242 -18.08 4.55 -16.40
CA ARG A 242 -17.34 3.29 -16.47
C ARG A 242 -15.84 3.51 -16.37
N ASP A 243 -15.27 4.37 -17.21
CA ASP A 243 -13.85 4.70 -17.18
C ASP A 243 -13.47 5.30 -15.81
N ALA A 244 -14.30 6.15 -15.19
CA ALA A 244 -14.04 6.67 -13.85
C ALA A 244 -13.98 5.59 -12.75
N ILE A 245 -14.92 4.63 -12.76
CA ILE A 245 -14.98 3.54 -11.76
C ILE A 245 -13.81 2.55 -11.96
N HIS A 246 -13.47 2.26 -13.21
CA HIS A 246 -12.51 1.21 -13.55
C HIS A 246 -11.09 1.74 -13.81
N PHE A 247 -10.87 3.06 -13.79
CA PHE A 247 -9.56 3.66 -14.02
C PHE A 247 -8.41 3.05 -13.18
N PRO A 248 -8.56 2.79 -11.87
CA PRO A 248 -7.48 2.19 -11.10
C PRO A 248 -7.08 0.80 -11.63
N ARG A 249 -8.05 0.02 -12.12
CA ARG A 249 -7.79 -1.30 -12.72
C ARG A 249 -7.14 -1.17 -14.09
N LEU A 250 -7.52 -0.16 -14.88
CA LEU A 250 -6.85 0.15 -16.16
C LEU A 250 -5.37 0.49 -15.94
N VAL A 251 -5.07 1.33 -14.95
CA VAL A 251 -3.69 1.71 -14.63
C VAL A 251 -2.88 0.53 -14.12
N ASP A 252 -3.43 -0.25 -13.18
CA ASP A 252 -2.76 -1.47 -12.68
C ASP A 252 -2.47 -2.46 -13.82
N ARG A 253 -3.47 -2.69 -14.69
CA ARG A 253 -3.32 -3.61 -15.81
C ARG A 253 -2.34 -3.10 -16.87
N PHE A 254 -2.30 -1.80 -17.11
CA PHE A 254 -1.33 -1.18 -18.00
C PHE A 254 0.11 -1.47 -17.55
N TRP A 255 0.42 -1.27 -16.26
CA TRP A 255 1.75 -1.53 -15.72
C TRP A 255 2.11 -3.02 -15.76
N GLN A 256 1.17 -3.91 -15.43
CA GLN A 256 1.36 -5.36 -15.54
C GLN A 256 1.71 -5.77 -16.98
N ASN A 257 0.93 -5.28 -17.96
CA ASN A 257 1.17 -5.57 -19.37
C ASN A 257 2.50 -4.97 -19.85
N LEU A 258 2.83 -3.75 -19.43
CA LEU A 258 4.10 -3.12 -19.79
C LEU A 258 5.29 -3.92 -19.27
N ARG A 259 5.33 -4.25 -17.97
CA ARG A 259 6.40 -5.06 -17.34
C ARG A 259 6.60 -6.40 -18.04
N ARG A 260 5.49 -7.09 -18.33
CA ARG A 260 5.50 -8.36 -19.06
C ARG A 260 6.07 -8.24 -20.48
N VAL A 261 5.77 -7.14 -21.17
CA VAL A 261 6.22 -6.90 -22.54
C VAL A 261 7.69 -6.51 -22.59
N VAL A 262 8.14 -5.69 -21.64
CA VAL A 262 9.52 -5.19 -21.64
C VAL A 262 10.50 -6.17 -21.01
N GLY A 263 10.03 -7.03 -20.11
CA GLY A 263 10.80 -8.10 -19.48
C GLY A 263 11.52 -7.69 -18.19
N TYR A 264 11.10 -6.61 -17.52
CA TYR A 264 11.70 -6.15 -16.27
C TYR A 264 10.71 -5.32 -15.45
N ASP A 265 11.02 -5.09 -14.18
CA ASP A 265 10.18 -4.38 -13.24
C ASP A 265 10.27 -2.86 -13.39
N VAL A 266 9.46 -2.36 -14.34
CA VAL A 266 9.33 -0.94 -14.62
C VAL A 266 8.93 -0.14 -13.36
N GLN A 267 9.85 0.72 -12.92
CA GLN A 267 9.62 1.75 -11.92
C GLN A 267 8.98 2.99 -12.52
N TYR A 268 8.08 3.61 -11.78
CA TYR A 268 7.43 4.84 -12.18
C TYR A 268 7.06 5.71 -10.98
N PHE A 269 7.03 7.02 -11.19
CA PHE A 269 6.35 7.98 -10.33
C PHE A 269 5.19 8.57 -11.11
N ALA A 270 3.99 8.51 -10.54
CA ALA A 270 2.80 8.96 -11.23
C ALA A 270 1.88 9.84 -10.38
N ALA A 271 1.13 10.68 -11.07
CA ALA A 271 0.04 11.47 -10.53
C ALA A 271 -1.22 11.23 -11.37
N VAL A 272 -2.37 11.22 -10.69
CA VAL A 272 -3.67 11.19 -11.35
C VAL A 272 -4.29 12.57 -11.24
N GLU A 273 -4.65 13.16 -12.37
CA GLU A 273 -5.25 14.48 -12.45
C GLU A 273 -6.63 14.39 -13.11
N PRO A 274 -7.66 15.08 -12.57
CA PRO A 274 -8.94 15.19 -13.25
C PRO A 274 -8.85 16.24 -14.37
N GLN A 275 -9.17 15.84 -15.59
CA GLN A 275 -9.44 16.78 -16.68
C GLN A 275 -10.88 17.33 -16.59
N LYS A 276 -11.33 18.10 -17.60
CA LYS A 276 -12.72 18.59 -17.71
C LYS A 276 -13.72 17.47 -17.42
N ARG A 277 -14.73 17.80 -16.61
CA ARG A 277 -15.76 16.86 -16.14
C ARG A 277 -15.19 15.65 -15.36
N LEU A 278 -14.04 15.83 -14.71
CA LEU A 278 -13.37 14.82 -13.88
C LEU A 278 -12.94 13.56 -14.64
N ALA A 279 -12.69 13.67 -15.95
CA ALA A 279 -12.11 12.56 -16.71
C ALA A 279 -10.71 12.23 -16.16
N PRO A 280 -10.43 10.99 -15.74
CA PRO A 280 -9.19 10.66 -15.04
C PRO A 280 -8.02 10.50 -16.02
N HIS A 281 -6.93 11.24 -15.78
CA HIS A 281 -5.71 11.20 -16.59
C HIS A 281 -4.53 10.79 -15.71
N LEU A 282 -3.63 9.97 -16.27
CA LEU A 282 -2.42 9.52 -15.60
C LEU A 282 -1.21 10.23 -16.22
N HIS A 283 -0.42 10.91 -15.41
CA HIS A 283 0.90 11.39 -15.78
C HIS A 283 1.94 10.55 -15.04
N ALA A 284 2.89 9.97 -15.75
CA ALA A 284 3.90 9.10 -15.18
C ALA A 284 5.29 9.41 -15.74
N ALA A 285 6.26 9.65 -14.85
CA ALA A 285 7.66 9.48 -15.16
C ALA A 285 7.98 7.98 -15.02
N VAL A 286 8.53 7.39 -16.06
CA VAL A 286 8.78 5.95 -16.17
C VAL A 286 10.27 5.71 -16.43
N ARG A 287 10.90 4.84 -15.65
CA ARG A 287 12.32 4.55 -15.78
C ARG A 287 12.54 3.65 -17.00
N GLY A 288 13.37 4.12 -17.92
CA GLY A 288 13.67 3.45 -19.20
C GLY A 288 12.98 4.06 -20.42
N THR A 289 13.33 3.50 -21.58
CA THR A 289 12.87 3.97 -22.90
C THR A 289 12.00 2.94 -23.59
N PHE A 290 10.85 3.38 -24.11
CA PHE A 290 9.90 2.50 -24.77
C PHE A 290 9.56 3.01 -26.18
N PRO A 291 9.59 2.15 -27.21
CA PRO A 291 9.11 2.53 -28.54
C PRO A 291 7.64 2.96 -28.48
N ARG A 292 7.29 4.08 -29.13
CA ARG A 292 5.90 4.59 -29.15
C ARG A 292 4.90 3.55 -29.69
N ALA A 293 5.31 2.76 -30.69
CA ALA A 293 4.48 1.69 -31.26
C ALA A 293 4.15 0.61 -30.21
N LEU A 294 5.13 0.23 -29.39
CA LEU A 294 4.96 -0.74 -28.31
C LEU A 294 3.99 -0.22 -27.25
N LEU A 295 4.15 1.04 -26.81
CA LEU A 295 3.25 1.66 -25.84
C LEU A 295 1.81 1.69 -26.37
N LYS A 296 1.60 2.05 -27.64
CA LYS A 296 0.26 2.02 -28.26
C LYS A 296 -0.35 0.62 -28.27
N GLN A 297 0.42 -0.42 -28.56
CA GLN A 297 -0.05 -1.81 -28.52
C GLN A 297 -0.45 -2.23 -27.10
N VAL A 298 0.36 -1.88 -26.09
CA VAL A 298 0.07 -2.15 -24.67
C VAL A 298 -1.21 -1.43 -24.23
N ILE A 299 -1.38 -0.17 -24.61
CA ILE A 299 -2.59 0.62 -24.30
C ILE A 299 -3.83 -0.04 -24.91
N ALA A 300 -3.79 -0.36 -26.21
CA ALA A 300 -4.90 -1.02 -26.89
C ALA A 300 -5.26 -2.35 -26.22
N ALA A 301 -4.25 -3.18 -25.93
CA ALA A 301 -4.47 -4.47 -25.27
C ALA A 301 -5.03 -4.33 -23.85
N THR A 302 -4.63 -3.29 -23.12
CA THR A 302 -5.11 -3.04 -21.76
C THR A 302 -6.56 -2.57 -21.75
N TYR A 303 -6.94 -1.66 -22.65
CA TYR A 303 -8.30 -1.15 -22.73
C TYR A 303 -9.30 -2.26 -23.02
N HIS A 304 -8.99 -3.16 -23.97
CA HIS A 304 -9.81 -4.34 -24.28
C HIS A 304 -9.85 -5.42 -23.17
N GLN A 305 -8.93 -5.40 -22.20
CA GLN A 305 -8.93 -6.40 -21.12
C GLN A 305 -9.82 -6.02 -19.95
N VAL A 306 -10.07 -4.72 -19.77
CA VAL A 306 -10.94 -4.21 -18.70
C VAL A 306 -12.39 -4.08 -19.17
N TRP A 307 -12.60 -3.90 -20.48
CA TRP A 307 -13.89 -3.77 -21.15
C TRP A 307 -14.27 -5.03 -21.92
#